data_AF-A0A5E4TXY1-F1
#
_entry.id   AF-A0A5E4TXY1-F1
#
_cell.length_a   1.000
_cell.length_b   1.000
_cell.length_c   1.000
_cell.angle_alpha   90.00
_cell.angle_beta   90.00
_cell.angle_gamma   90.00
#
_symmetry.space_group_name_H-M   'P 1'
#
loop_
_entity.id
_entity.type
_entity.pdbx_description
1 polymer ?
#
loop_
_entity_poly.entity_id
_entity_poly.type
_entity_poly.pdbx_seq_one_letter_code
_entity_poly.pdbx_strand_id
1 'polypeptide(L)'
;MRAFQTFQAFQSQPTRTTPVSRLTIVCLAEALNTLRKQMFTDLTALGLRATHVSITRWSDRDVASATVTLDCSHASRASLTALVMRLSGEHCVRRVFWSDDANRPDRRVGAAAAA
;
A
#
# COMPACT_ATOMS: atom_id res chain seq x y z
N MET A 1 -2.25 -40.12 -21.57
CA MET A 1 -3.38 -39.39 -20.96
C MET A 1 -2.90 -38.87 -19.61
N ARG A 2 -2.39 -37.63 -19.53
CA ARG A 2 -1.81 -37.06 -18.31
C ARG A 2 -2.75 -36.02 -17.69
N ALA A 3 -2.81 -36.10 -16.37
CA ALA A 3 -3.72 -35.45 -15.45
C ALA A 3 -3.67 -33.91 -15.46
N PHE A 4 -4.81 -33.30 -15.15
CA PHE A 4 -4.85 -31.97 -14.54
C PHE A 4 -5.57 -32.09 -13.20
N GLN A 5 -4.78 -32.07 -12.13
CA GLN A 5 -5.27 -31.97 -10.76
C GLN A 5 -5.69 -30.52 -10.54
N THR A 6 -6.98 -30.31 -10.30
CA THR A 6 -7.54 -29.02 -9.93
C THR A 6 -7.05 -28.67 -8.53
N PHE A 7 -6.13 -27.71 -8.43
CA PHE A 7 -5.79 -27.08 -7.16
C PHE A 7 -6.98 -26.22 -6.73
N GLN A 8 -7.77 -26.71 -5.76
CA GLN A 8 -8.71 -25.87 -5.04
C GLN A 8 -7.90 -24.91 -4.17
N ALA A 9 -7.86 -23.64 -4.60
CA ALA A 9 -7.33 -22.57 -3.79
C ALA A 9 -8.07 -22.57 -2.44
N PHE A 10 -7.29 -22.67 -1.38
CA PHE A 10 -7.72 -22.57 0.01
C PHE A 10 -8.41 -21.20 0.19
N GLN A 11 -9.75 -21.18 0.11
CA GLN A 11 -10.52 -19.98 0.39
C GLN A 11 -10.52 -19.78 1.91
N SER A 12 -9.48 -19.13 2.41
CA SER A 12 -9.46 -18.61 3.77
C SER A 12 -10.65 -17.65 3.92
N GLN A 13 -11.66 -18.09 4.64
CA GLN A 13 -12.77 -17.27 5.13
C GLN A 13 -12.19 -15.97 5.73
N PRO A 14 -12.59 -14.76 5.31
CA PRO A 14 -12.13 -13.53 5.95
C PRO A 14 -12.80 -13.43 7.33
N THR A 15 -12.15 -14.03 8.32
CA THR A 15 -12.51 -13.89 9.72
C THR A 15 -12.14 -12.49 10.18
N ARG A 16 -13.15 -11.62 10.25
CA ARG A 16 -13.11 -10.27 10.83
C ARG A 16 -12.15 -9.32 10.09
N THR A 17 -12.58 -8.86 8.92
CA THR A 17 -11.86 -7.90 8.06
C THR A 17 -11.63 -6.58 8.79
N THR A 18 -10.46 -6.40 9.39
CA THR A 18 -9.98 -5.07 9.75
C THR A 18 -10.02 -4.19 8.50
N PRO A 19 -10.51 -2.93 8.59
CA PRO A 19 -10.55 -2.06 7.43
C PRO A 19 -9.14 -1.93 6.86
N VAL A 20 -9.01 -2.20 5.57
CA VAL A 20 -7.73 -2.08 4.88
C VAL A 20 -7.61 -0.65 4.39
N SER A 21 -6.49 0.01 4.67
CA SER A 21 -6.19 1.34 4.16
C SER A 21 -4.93 1.31 3.32
N ARG A 22 -4.92 2.08 2.23
CA ARG A 22 -3.78 2.21 1.33
C ARG A 22 -3.18 3.60 1.46
N LEU A 23 -1.96 3.67 1.99
CA LEU A 23 -1.12 4.85 1.99
C LEU A 23 -0.27 4.87 0.72
N THR A 24 -0.29 5.96 -0.04
CA THR A 24 0.56 6.14 -1.21
C THR A 24 1.37 7.41 -1.05
N ILE A 25 2.68 7.28 -1.25
CA ILE A 25 3.62 8.38 -1.26
C ILE A 25 4.37 8.41 -2.59
N VAL A 26 4.53 9.59 -3.16
CA VAL A 26 5.32 9.90 -4.34
C VAL A 26 6.40 10.87 -3.88
N CYS A 27 7.66 10.51 -4.08
CA CYS A 27 8.80 11.28 -3.64
C CYS A 27 9.93 11.21 -4.67
N LEU A 28 11.01 11.95 -4.41
CA LEU A 28 12.24 11.85 -5.18
C LEU A 28 12.81 10.43 -5.12
N ALA A 29 13.31 9.92 -6.24
CA ALA A 29 13.79 8.55 -6.36
C ALA A 29 14.96 8.25 -5.40
N GLU A 30 15.89 9.19 -5.24
CA GLU A 30 17.02 9.07 -4.32
C GLU A 30 16.60 9.06 -2.84
N ALA A 31 15.52 9.77 -2.49
CA ALA A 31 15.03 9.88 -1.12
C ALA A 31 14.15 8.69 -0.70
N LEU A 32 13.65 7.91 -1.65
CA LEU A 32 12.69 6.82 -1.41
C LEU A 32 13.17 5.82 -0.35
N ASN A 33 14.45 5.45 -0.35
CA ASN A 33 14.94 4.44 0.58
C ASN A 33 14.94 4.95 2.03
N THR A 34 15.36 6.20 2.23
CA THR A 34 15.35 6.87 3.54
C THR A 34 13.91 7.09 4.01
N LEU A 35 13.07 7.67 3.14
CA LEU A 35 11.67 7.94 3.44
C LEU A 35 10.89 6.67 3.76
N ARG A 36 11.14 5.58 3.04
CA ARG A 36 10.53 4.27 3.31
C ARG A 36 10.83 3.81 4.73
N LYS A 37 12.10 3.88 5.17
CA LYS A 37 12.49 3.46 6.52
C LYS A 37 11.79 4.31 7.58
N GLN A 38 11.84 5.64 7.42
CA GLN A 38 11.18 6.57 8.34
C GLN A 38 9.68 6.30 8.43
N MET A 39 9.02 6.13 7.28
CA MET A 39 7.59 5.83 7.20
C MET A 39 7.25 4.51 7.93
N PHE A 40 8.04 3.45 7.78
CA PHE A 40 7.78 2.20 8.50
C PHE A 40 7.99 2.31 10.00
N THR A 41 9.02 3.06 10.43
CA THR A 41 9.23 3.38 11.84
C THR A 41 8.04 4.14 12.40
N ASP A 42 7.56 5.16 11.70
CA ASP A 42 6.41 5.96 12.09
C ASP A 42 5.12 5.13 12.18
N LEU A 43 4.85 4.29 11.19
CA LEU A 43 3.70 3.40 11.19
C LEU A 43 3.74 2.44 12.39
N THR A 44 4.92 1.88 12.67
CA THR A 44 5.11 0.97 13.81
C THR A 44 4.91 1.69 15.14
N ALA A 45 5.42 2.92 15.28
CA ALA A 45 5.22 3.75 16.46
C ALA A 45 3.74 4.10 16.70
N LEU A 46 2.95 4.20 15.62
CA LEU A 46 1.50 4.41 15.67
C LEU A 46 0.69 3.11 15.86
N GLY A 47 1.35 1.95 15.95
CA GLY A 47 0.69 0.65 16.01
C GLY A 47 -0.04 0.25 14.72
N LEU A 48 0.27 0.90 13.61
CA LEU A 48 -0.29 0.59 12.29
C LEU A 48 0.51 -0.54 11.64
N ARG A 49 -0.19 -1.63 11.33
CA ARG A 49 0.45 -2.81 10.73
C ARG A 49 0.42 -2.73 9.21
N ALA A 50 1.59 -2.70 8.59
CA ALA A 50 1.71 -2.83 7.15
C ALA A 50 1.62 -4.31 6.72
N THR A 51 0.73 -4.59 5.78
CA THR A 51 0.49 -5.94 5.25
C THR A 51 1.09 -6.14 3.87
N HIS A 52 1.12 -5.10 3.06
CA HIS A 52 1.67 -5.17 1.72
C HIS A 52 2.36 -3.87 1.35
N VAL A 53 3.44 -3.98 0.59
CA VAL A 53 4.28 -2.86 0.18
C VAL A 53 4.62 -3.05 -1.28
N SER A 54 4.24 -2.08 -2.10
CA SER A 54 4.61 -2.02 -3.51
C SER A 54 5.43 -0.76 -3.74
N ILE A 55 6.53 -0.91 -4.48
CA ILE A 55 7.40 0.19 -4.86
C ILE A 55 7.41 0.26 -6.37
N THR A 56 7.05 1.41 -6.90
CA THR A 56 7.12 1.70 -8.34
C THR A 56 8.18 2.77 -8.54
N ARG A 57 9.15 2.48 -9.41
CA ARG A 57 10.15 3.44 -9.88
C ARG A 57 9.95 3.60 -11.37
N TRP A 58 9.93 4.84 -11.85
CA TRP A 58 9.85 5.14 -13.27
C TRP A 58 11.24 5.46 -13.78
N SER A 59 11.77 4.67 -14.72
CA SER A 59 13.16 4.78 -15.18
C SER A 59 13.50 6.13 -15.82
N ASP A 60 12.49 6.85 -16.30
CA ASP A 60 12.64 8.14 -16.99
C ASP A 60 12.40 9.34 -16.06
N ARG A 61 12.02 9.10 -14.80
CA ARG A 61 11.64 10.18 -13.88
C ARG A 61 12.44 10.12 -12.59
N ASP A 62 12.84 11.28 -12.10
CA ASP A 62 13.46 11.46 -10.78
C ASP A 62 12.48 11.25 -9.61
N VAL A 63 11.38 10.54 -9.84
CA VAL A 63 10.37 10.25 -8.83
C VAL A 63 10.12 8.76 -8.71
N ALA A 64 9.80 8.35 -7.50
CA ALA A 64 9.37 7.01 -7.17
C ALA A 64 8.12 7.08 -6.30
N SER A 65 7.36 5.99 -6.27
CA SER A 65 6.23 5.85 -5.38
C SER A 65 6.34 4.62 -4.52
N ALA A 66 5.93 4.74 -3.25
CA ALA A 66 5.66 3.61 -2.38
C ALA A 66 4.17 3.59 -2.04
N THR A 67 3.56 2.43 -2.21
CA THR A 67 2.19 2.16 -1.80
C THR A 67 2.23 1.11 -0.71
N VAL A 68 1.69 1.45 0.46
CA VAL A 68 1.62 0.58 1.63
C VAL A 68 0.17 0.30 1.94
N THR A 69 -0.18 -0.98 1.99
CA THR A 69 -1.44 -1.47 2.51
C THR A 69 -1.29 -1.69 4.01
N LEU A 70 -2.23 -1.15 4.78
CA LEU A 70 -2.25 -1.09 6.23
C LEU A 70 -3.53 -1.73 6.76
N ASP A 71 -3.43 -2.51 7.83
CA ASP A 71 -4.57 -2.83 8.68
C ASP A 71 -4.85 -1.58 9.54
N CYS A 72 -5.93 -0.87 9.26
CA CYS A 72 -6.24 0.41 9.89
C CYS A 72 -7.63 0.39 10.52
N SER A 73 -7.70 0.37 11.84
CA SER A 73 -8.97 0.54 12.56
C SER A 73 -9.50 1.97 12.40
N HIS A 74 -10.81 2.18 12.60
CA HIS A 74 -11.41 3.52 12.55
C HIS A 74 -10.71 4.52 13.51
N ALA A 75 -10.32 4.06 14.69
CA ALA A 75 -9.64 4.88 15.70
C ALA A 75 -8.25 5.37 15.26
N SER A 76 -7.57 4.61 14.39
CA SER A 76 -6.22 4.95 13.93
C SER A 76 -6.18 5.83 12.67
N ARG A 77 -7.33 6.13 12.06
CA ARG A 77 -7.46 7.01 10.88
C ARG A 77 -6.98 8.44 11.14
N ALA A 78 -7.23 8.97 12.34
CA ALA A 78 -6.74 10.29 12.73
C ALA A 78 -5.20 10.31 12.77
N SER A 79 -4.60 9.28 13.35
CA SER A 79 -3.14 9.11 13.41
C SER A 79 -2.52 8.94 12.02
N LEU A 80 -3.15 8.17 11.14
CA LEU A 80 -2.73 8.01 9.74
C LEU A 80 -2.80 9.34 8.98
N THR A 81 -3.87 10.12 9.19
CA THR A 81 -4.02 11.45 8.58
C THR A 81 -2.94 12.40 9.09
N ALA A 82 -2.65 12.41 10.39
CA ALA A 82 -1.56 13.22 10.96
C ALA A 82 -0.18 12.82 10.40
N LEU A 83 0.07 11.51 10.23
CA LEU A 83 1.27 11.01 9.56
C LEU A 83 1.38 11.51 8.12
N VAL A 84 0.30 11.44 7.36
CA VAL A 84 0.24 11.94 5.97
C VAL A 84 0.52 13.44 5.91
N MET A 85 -0.05 14.23 6.81
CA MET A 85 0.22 15.67 6.90
C MET A 85 1.69 15.95 7.20
N ARG A 86 2.30 15.20 8.11
CA ARG A 86 3.74 15.33 8.43
C ARG A 86 4.62 14.97 7.24
N LEU A 87 4.37 13.82 6.61
CA LEU A 87 5.10 13.38 5.42
C LEU A 87 4.93 14.37 4.25
N SER A 88 3.79 15.06 4.15
CA SER A 88 3.58 16.09 3.13
C SER A 88 4.48 17.31 3.30
N GLY A 89 5.03 17.55 4.49
CA GLY A 89 5.96 18.64 4.77
C GLY A 89 7.42 18.33 4.41
N GLU A 90 7.74 17.08 4.09
CA GLU A 90 9.10 16.67 3.72
C GLU A 90 9.48 17.20 2.33
N HIS A 91 10.65 17.82 2.22
CA HIS A 91 11.12 18.43 0.95
C HIS A 91 11.22 17.43 -0.22
N CYS A 92 11.47 16.15 0.08
CA CYS A 92 11.57 15.10 -0.91
C CYS A 92 10.21 14.56 -1.37
N VAL A 93 9.12 14.90 -0.69
CA VAL A 93 7.78 14.39 -0.97
C VAL A 93 7.09 15.30 -1.99
N ARG A 94 6.61 14.68 -3.07
CA ARG A 94 5.83 15.35 -4.12
C ARG A 94 4.34 15.22 -3.88
N ARG A 95 3.92 14.07 -3.36
CA ARG A 95 2.52 13.78 -3.07
C ARG A 95 2.41 12.69 -2.02
N VAL A 96 1.48 12.82 -1.09
CA VAL A 96 1.14 11.75 -0.16
C VAL A 96 -0.36 11.78 0.11
N PHE A 97 -0.99 10.60 0.13
CA PHE A 97 -2.41 10.47 0.38
C PHE A 97 -2.71 9.06 0.87
N TRP A 98 -3.86 8.88 1.52
CA TRP A 98 -4.36 7.58 1.88
C TRP A 98 -5.81 7.41 1.44
N SER A 99 -6.23 6.16 1.23
CA SER A 99 -7.59 5.80 0.85
C SER A 99 -8.00 4.51 1.58
N ASP A 100 -9.26 4.41 1.98
CA ASP A 100 -9.82 3.14 2.44
C ASP A 100 -10.00 2.19 1.26
N ASP A 101 -9.56 0.93 1.37
CA ASP A 101 -9.62 -0.06 0.29
C ASP A 101 -11.05 -0.56 0.04
N ALA A 102 -12.04 -0.15 0.88
CA ALA A 102 -13.46 -0.42 0.64
C ALA A 102 -13.99 0.13 -0.71
N ASN A 103 -13.24 1.01 -1.39
CA ASN A 103 -13.68 1.63 -2.65
C ASN A 103 -12.86 1.22 -3.88
N ARG A 104 -12.03 0.16 -3.82
CA ARG A 104 -11.42 -0.38 -5.05
C ARG A 104 -11.99 -1.75 -5.36
N PRO A 105 -12.90 -1.90 -6.35
CA PRO A 105 -13.17 -3.22 -6.89
C PRO A 105 -11.82 -3.75 -7.38
N ASP A 106 -11.51 -4.95 -6.92
CA ASP A 106 -10.38 -5.76 -7.31
C ASP A 106 -10.16 -5.70 -8.84
N ARG A 107 -9.25 -4.82 -9.28
CA ARG A 107 -8.79 -4.77 -10.67
C ARG A 107 -7.64 -5.77 -10.88
N ARG A 108 -7.75 -6.97 -10.30
CA ARG A 108 -7.00 -8.17 -10.70
C ARG A 108 -7.88 -9.24 -11.36
N VAL A 109 -9.08 -8.88 -11.80
CA VAL A 109 -9.83 -9.67 -12.81
C VAL A 109 -9.89 -8.84 -14.10
N GLY A 110 -8.96 -9.07 -15.02
CA GLY A 110 -8.98 -8.39 -16.32
C GLY A 110 -7.61 -8.17 -16.98
N ALA A 111 -6.76 -9.19 -17.01
CA ALA A 111 -5.64 -9.25 -17.94
C ALA A 111 -5.56 -10.67 -18.51
N ALA A 112 -6.62 -11.08 -19.20
CA ALA A 112 -6.64 -12.23 -20.09
C ALA A 112 -7.66 -11.95 -21.21
N ALA A 113 -7.29 -11.03 -22.10
CA ALA A 113 -7.95 -10.83 -23.39
C ALA A 113 -6.90 -10.30 -24.36
N ALA A 114 -6.12 -11.20 -24.94
CA ALA A 114 -5.46 -11.05 -26.24
C ALA A 114 -4.72 -12.35 -26.58
N ALA A 115 -5.45 -13.30 -27.17
CA ALA A 115 -4.99 -14.19 -28.23
C ALA A 115 -6.22 -14.90 -28.82
#